data_AF-I3I6L5-F1
#
_entry.id   AF-I3I6L5-F1
#
_cell.length_a   1.000
_cell.length_b   1.000
_cell.length_c   1.000
_cell.angle_alpha   90.00
_cell.angle_beta   90.00
_cell.angle_gamma   90.00
#
_symmetry.space_group_name_H-M   'P 1'
#
loop_
_entity.id
_entity.type
_entity.pdbx_description
1 polymer ?
#
loop_
_entity_poly.entity_id
_entity_poly.type
_entity_poly.pdbx_seq_one_letter_code
_entity_poly.pdbx_strand_id
1 'polypeptide(L)'
;MKALGFSLGALLLSAASLSQAVTLKYELTDIHSGNGSIQFPNMNFNNATSAIITVEKNMGQPPEVTRVDLRFANLKGISATQFSTGEWGRFEAYVPNAWVYREVKLQLEPTPFEPNNPMHISGFVSDKSSFIGTPMQDEWSNHLFMVHGTLTDITPNKIADTVTTKVNGKNLTLTLKSRLGVAPQNSAPAFAPEGFILDINWYGKGQKTVYLPAPTYGPDRDFFTAISLNILGTENTDPSSWMLEIGFQDPHGGQMVAPSANLMDVLNQAYPPQP
;
A
#
# COMPACT_ATOMS: atom_id res chain seq x y z
N MET A 1 -55.24 44.22 -1.71
CA MET A 1 -54.78 43.19 -2.67
C MET A 1 -53.33 42.87 -2.36
N LYS A 2 -53.02 41.58 -2.24
CA LYS A 2 -51.74 41.01 -1.82
C LYS A 2 -50.67 41.17 -2.91
N ALA A 3 -49.44 41.47 -2.51
CA ALA A 3 -48.25 41.13 -3.27
C ALA A 3 -47.21 40.59 -2.27
N LEU A 4 -47.21 39.27 -2.07
CA LEU A 4 -46.08 38.56 -1.46
C LEU A 4 -45.09 38.25 -2.58
N GLY A 5 -43.96 38.96 -2.61
CA GLY A 5 -42.83 38.63 -3.47
C GLY A 5 -42.08 37.44 -2.87
N PHE A 6 -42.20 36.27 -3.50
CA PHE A 6 -41.31 35.14 -3.27
C PHE A 6 -39.97 35.41 -3.95
N SER A 7 -38.90 35.60 -3.17
CA SER A 7 -37.54 35.61 -3.70
C SER A 7 -37.06 34.18 -3.88
N LEU A 8 -36.71 33.81 -5.12
CA LEU A 8 -36.11 32.52 -5.49
C LEU A 8 -34.74 32.38 -4.81
N GLY A 9 -34.62 31.41 -3.90
CA GLY A 9 -33.33 30.94 -3.41
C GLY A 9 -32.67 30.04 -4.45
N ALA A 10 -31.58 30.51 -5.05
CA ALA A 10 -30.67 29.66 -5.81
C ALA A 10 -29.63 29.08 -4.83
N LEU A 11 -29.88 27.88 -4.31
CA LEU A 11 -28.87 27.08 -3.64
C LEU A 11 -27.91 26.51 -4.70
N LEU A 12 -26.77 27.18 -4.88
CA LEU A 12 -25.60 26.61 -5.54
C LEU A 12 -25.05 25.48 -4.66
N LEU A 13 -25.50 24.24 -4.89
CA LEU A 13 -24.76 23.07 -4.43
C LEU A 13 -23.46 23.00 -5.23
N SER A 14 -22.41 23.60 -4.66
CA SER A 14 -21.04 23.33 -5.07
C SER A 14 -20.79 21.86 -4.74
N ALA A 15 -20.81 20.99 -5.75
CA ALA A 15 -20.31 19.63 -5.62
C ALA A 15 -18.83 19.74 -5.30
N ALA A 16 -18.48 19.72 -4.01
CA ALA A 16 -17.12 19.50 -3.59
C ALA A 16 -16.76 18.10 -4.07
N SER A 17 -15.97 18.00 -5.14
CA SER A 17 -15.25 16.80 -5.49
C SER A 17 -14.38 16.46 -4.28
N LEU A 18 -14.84 15.54 -3.44
CA LEU A 18 -14.06 14.99 -2.36
C LEU A 18 -12.88 14.27 -3.01
N SER A 19 -11.72 14.91 -3.06
CA SER A 19 -10.45 14.22 -3.30
C SER A 19 -10.36 13.13 -2.24
N GLN A 20 -10.51 11.86 -2.64
CA GLN A 20 -10.36 10.75 -1.72
C GLN A 20 -8.86 10.52 -1.50
N ALA A 21 -8.38 10.98 -0.35
CA ALA A 21 -7.07 10.59 0.15
C ALA A 21 -7.10 9.11 0.54
N VAL A 22 -6.12 8.34 0.08
CA VAL A 22 -5.93 6.94 0.46
C VAL A 22 -4.70 6.84 1.36
N THR A 23 -4.88 6.30 2.57
CA THR A 23 -3.77 6.01 3.48
C THR A 23 -3.25 4.60 3.24
N LEU A 24 -1.96 4.51 2.91
CA LEU A 24 -1.25 3.27 2.66
C LEU A 24 -0.18 3.05 3.72
N LYS A 25 0.09 1.78 4.02
CA LYS A 25 1.14 1.33 4.92
C LYS A 25 2.04 0.33 4.22
N TYR A 26 3.33 0.64 4.21
CA TYR A 26 4.36 -0.23 3.68
C TYR A 26 5.26 -0.69 4.81
N GLU A 27 5.63 -1.96 4.81
CA GLU A 27 6.72 -2.48 5.64
C GLU A 27 7.90 -2.84 4.75
N LEU A 28 9.12 -2.53 5.20
CA LEU A 28 10.31 -3.02 4.51
C LEU A 28 10.49 -4.51 4.80
N THR A 29 10.65 -5.29 3.74
CA THR A 29 11.13 -6.67 3.78
C THR A 29 12.59 -6.71 3.34
N ASP A 30 13.26 -7.83 3.61
CA ASP A 30 14.71 -8.00 3.36
C ASP A 30 15.53 -6.83 3.92
N ILE A 31 15.22 -6.46 5.17
CA ILE A 31 15.80 -5.30 5.82
C ILE A 31 17.29 -5.51 6.06
N HIS A 32 18.08 -4.56 5.58
CA HIS A 32 19.49 -4.43 5.87
C HIS A 32 19.72 -3.08 6.53
N SER A 33 20.46 -3.05 7.62
CA SER A 33 20.81 -1.80 8.31
C SER A 33 22.25 -1.79 8.78
N GLY A 34 22.79 -0.58 8.88
CA GLY A 34 24.17 -0.34 9.27
C GLY A 34 24.31 0.92 10.11
N ASN A 35 25.30 0.89 11.01
CA ASN A 35 25.75 2.10 11.70
C ASN A 35 26.39 3.09 10.71
N GLY A 36 26.21 4.37 10.96
CA GLY A 36 26.89 5.45 10.24
C GLY A 36 28.27 5.78 10.80
N SER A 37 28.77 6.96 10.43
CA SER A 37 30.06 7.51 10.88
C SER A 37 30.03 7.88 12.36
N ILE A 38 28.89 8.36 12.87
CA ILE A 38 28.72 8.65 14.28
C ILE A 38 28.40 7.36 15.03
N GLN A 39 29.26 7.01 15.96
CA GLN A 39 29.07 5.86 16.85
C GLN A 39 29.08 6.32 18.30
N PHE A 40 28.03 5.95 19.04
CA PHE A 40 27.96 6.15 20.48
C PHE A 40 28.11 4.80 21.18
N PRO A 41 28.85 4.70 22.30
CA PRO A 41 28.98 3.45 23.02
C PRO A 41 27.62 2.80 23.34
N ASN A 42 27.51 1.50 23.10
CA ASN A 42 26.28 0.71 23.29
C ASN A 42 25.09 1.10 22.40
N MET A 43 25.28 1.97 21.41
CA MET A 43 24.28 2.28 20.41
C MET A 43 24.57 1.48 19.14
N ASN A 44 23.69 0.53 18.80
CA ASN A 44 23.86 -0.34 17.66
C ASN A 44 22.63 -0.33 16.74
N PHE A 45 22.79 0.25 15.57
CA PHE A 45 21.78 0.33 14.52
C PHE A 45 21.83 -0.83 13.52
N ASN A 46 22.81 -1.74 13.67
CA ASN A 46 22.80 -2.99 12.92
C ASN A 46 21.58 -3.82 13.38
N ASN A 47 20.93 -4.50 12.43
CA ASN A 47 19.75 -5.33 12.64
C ASN A 47 18.47 -4.53 13.01
N ALA A 48 18.08 -3.62 12.12
CA ALA A 48 16.72 -3.10 12.11
C ALA A 48 15.74 -4.27 11.91
N THR A 49 14.73 -4.36 12.76
CA THR A 49 13.78 -5.49 12.80
C THR A 49 12.47 -5.18 12.10
N SER A 50 12.13 -3.90 11.94
CA SER A 50 10.94 -3.45 11.21
C SER A 50 11.12 -1.98 10.83
N ALA A 51 10.62 -1.63 9.65
CA ALA A 51 10.53 -0.26 9.16
C ALA A 51 9.18 -0.10 8.46
N ILE A 52 8.26 0.63 9.10
CA ILE A 52 6.91 0.85 8.60
C ILE A 52 6.77 2.30 8.16
N ILE A 53 6.27 2.50 6.96
CA ILE A 53 6.07 3.80 6.33
C ILE A 53 4.59 3.96 6.06
N THR A 54 3.99 5.03 6.58
CA THR A 54 2.61 5.42 6.28
C THR A 54 2.63 6.57 5.29
N VAL A 55 1.88 6.42 4.21
CA VAL A 55 1.83 7.35 3.08
C VAL A 55 0.38 7.72 2.83
N GLU A 56 0.11 9.00 2.60
CA GLU A 56 -1.16 9.47 2.06
C GLU A 56 -1.00 9.77 0.57
N LYS A 57 -1.90 9.23 -0.24
CA LYS A 57 -1.97 9.51 -1.68
C LYS A 57 -3.26 10.23 -1.99
N ASN A 58 -3.16 11.32 -2.73
CA ASN A 58 -4.29 12.01 -3.34
C ASN A 58 -4.19 11.88 -4.85
N MET A 59 -5.31 11.69 -5.53
CA MET A 59 -5.32 11.50 -6.98
C MET A 59 -4.73 12.74 -7.67
N GLY A 60 -3.74 12.54 -8.55
CA GLY A 60 -3.06 13.61 -9.27
C GLY A 60 -2.13 14.50 -8.42
N GLN A 61 -1.84 14.13 -7.18
CA GLN A 61 -0.87 14.82 -6.31
C GLN A 61 0.30 13.89 -5.97
N PRO A 62 1.49 14.44 -5.67
CA PRO A 62 2.59 13.67 -5.11
C PRO A 62 2.18 12.97 -3.80
N PRO A 63 2.72 11.79 -3.50
CA PRO A 63 2.47 11.11 -2.23
C PRO A 63 3.10 11.89 -1.06
N GLU A 64 2.43 11.88 0.09
CA GLU A 64 2.90 12.49 1.33
C GLU A 64 3.26 11.40 2.34
N VAL A 65 4.49 11.44 2.87
CA VAL A 65 4.89 10.54 3.97
C VAL A 65 4.37 11.12 5.28
N THR A 66 3.40 10.47 5.91
CA THR A 66 2.83 11.00 7.16
C THR A 66 3.54 10.48 8.40
N ARG A 67 4.11 9.26 8.31
CA ARG A 67 4.76 8.61 9.44
C ARG A 67 5.78 7.55 9.02
N VAL A 68 6.88 7.46 9.76
CA VAL A 68 7.85 6.36 9.67
C VAL A 68 8.16 5.84 11.05
N ASP A 69 8.01 4.53 11.25
CA ASP A 69 8.36 3.81 12.47
C ASP A 69 9.52 2.85 12.19
N LEU A 70 10.66 3.05 12.84
CA LEU A 70 11.81 2.15 12.79
C LEU A 70 11.99 1.44 14.12
N ARG A 71 12.26 0.14 14.07
CA ARG A 71 12.60 -0.68 15.22
C ARG A 71 13.96 -1.35 15.02
N PHE A 72 14.71 -1.41 16.10
CA PHE A 72 16.02 -2.07 16.15
C PHE A 72 15.99 -3.13 17.24
N ALA A 73 16.81 -4.17 17.09
CA ALA A 73 16.82 -5.29 18.05
C ALA A 73 17.20 -4.85 19.48
N ASN A 74 18.15 -3.93 19.61
CA ASN A 74 18.77 -3.57 20.90
C ASN A 74 18.60 -2.09 21.29
N LEU A 75 17.74 -1.35 20.58
CA LEU A 75 17.49 0.06 20.86
C LEU A 75 15.98 0.33 20.92
N LYS A 76 15.61 1.38 21.66
CA LYS A 76 14.26 1.92 21.57
C LYS A 76 13.99 2.33 20.12
N GLY A 77 12.83 1.94 19.57
CA GLY A 77 12.42 2.36 18.23
C GLY A 77 12.28 3.88 18.13
N ILE A 78 12.34 4.38 16.90
CA ILE A 78 12.16 5.79 16.56
C ILE A 78 10.94 5.94 15.66
N SER A 79 10.10 6.93 15.97
CA SER A 79 8.90 7.26 15.20
C SER A 79 9.00 8.71 14.77
N ALA A 80 8.96 8.95 13.47
CA ALA A 80 8.93 10.27 12.89
C ALA A 80 7.58 10.56 12.25
N THR A 81 7.15 11.81 12.33
CA THR A 81 5.93 12.35 11.74
C THR A 81 6.23 13.74 11.17
N GLN A 82 5.26 14.35 10.48
CA GLN A 82 5.39 15.72 9.94
C GLN A 82 6.55 15.81 8.94
N PHE A 83 6.61 14.89 7.97
CA PHE A 83 7.61 14.98 6.93
C PHE A 83 7.35 16.18 6.02
N SER A 84 8.42 16.85 5.63
CA SER A 84 8.42 17.83 4.55
C SER A 84 9.27 17.33 3.39
N THR A 85 9.00 17.84 2.19
CA THR A 85 9.83 17.58 1.02
C THR A 85 11.07 18.48 1.09
N GLY A 86 12.23 17.87 1.27
CA GLY A 86 13.54 18.54 1.23
C GLY A 86 14.09 18.65 -0.19
N GLU A 87 15.38 18.95 -0.29
CA GLU A 87 16.09 19.01 -1.57
C GLU A 87 16.03 17.65 -2.30
N TRP A 88 16.02 17.71 -3.63
CA TRP A 88 16.00 16.52 -4.50
C TRP A 88 14.76 15.62 -4.32
N GLY A 89 13.70 16.12 -3.68
CA GLY A 89 12.45 15.38 -3.49
C GLY A 89 12.47 14.38 -2.32
N ARG A 90 13.49 14.43 -1.47
CA ARG A 90 13.59 13.58 -0.28
C ARG A 90 12.56 13.95 0.77
N PHE A 91 12.07 12.98 1.51
CA PHE A 91 11.18 13.25 2.64
C PHE A 91 12.00 13.37 3.91
N GLU A 92 11.89 14.50 4.61
CA GLU A 92 12.65 14.79 5.82
C GLU A 92 11.73 15.03 7.01
N ALA A 93 12.07 14.46 8.17
CA ALA A 93 11.40 14.74 9.43
C ALA A 93 12.43 14.81 10.57
N TYR A 94 12.11 15.56 11.61
CA TYR A 94 12.97 15.74 12.77
C TYR A 94 12.33 15.11 14.00
N VAL A 95 13.09 14.27 14.70
CA VAL A 95 12.64 13.57 15.90
C VAL A 95 13.40 14.12 17.11
N PRO A 96 12.73 14.86 18.00
CA PRO A 96 13.37 15.40 19.18
C PRO A 96 13.63 14.30 20.23
N ASN A 97 14.71 14.47 20.99
CA ASN A 97 15.11 13.64 22.13
C ASN A 97 15.17 12.13 21.80
N ALA A 98 15.70 11.80 20.63
CA ALA A 98 15.90 10.43 20.21
C ALA A 98 17.22 9.88 20.80
N TRP A 99 17.07 8.90 21.71
CA TRP A 99 18.18 8.28 22.43
C TRP A 99 19.02 9.30 23.24
N VAL A 100 20.27 9.51 22.83
CA VAL A 100 21.21 10.47 23.46
C VAL A 100 21.30 11.78 22.68
N TYR A 101 20.63 11.88 21.53
CA TYR A 101 20.65 13.05 20.68
C TYR A 101 19.46 13.95 20.96
N ARG A 102 19.69 15.25 20.96
CA ARG A 102 18.61 16.23 21.12
C ARG A 102 17.65 16.20 19.93
N GLU A 103 18.15 15.92 18.74
CA GLU A 103 17.34 15.83 17.54
C GLU A 103 18.02 14.92 16.51
N VAL A 104 17.23 14.01 15.93
CA VAL A 104 17.64 13.14 14.82
C VAL A 104 16.78 13.48 13.61
N LYS A 105 17.41 13.78 12.48
CA LYS A 105 16.73 13.92 11.19
C LYS A 105 16.59 12.54 10.55
N LEU A 106 15.36 12.14 10.21
CA LEU A 106 15.12 11.02 9.29
C LEU A 106 14.94 11.55 7.88
N GLN A 107 15.59 10.91 6.93
CA GLN A 107 15.51 11.21 5.51
C GLN A 107 15.18 9.94 4.72
N LEU A 108 14.20 10.03 3.83
CA LEU A 108 13.84 8.95 2.91
C LEU A 108 14.18 9.38 1.48
N GLU A 109 14.79 8.47 0.72
CA GLU A 109 15.05 8.71 -0.69
C GLU A 109 13.74 8.75 -1.50
N PRO A 110 13.67 9.58 -2.55
CA PRO A 110 12.49 9.67 -3.41
C PRO A 110 12.37 8.39 -4.24
N THR A 111 11.48 7.50 -3.84
CA THR A 111 11.12 6.29 -4.59
C THR A 111 9.61 6.23 -4.73
N PRO A 112 9.05 5.68 -5.83
CA PRO A 112 7.62 5.49 -5.91
C PRO A 112 7.15 4.56 -4.78
N PHE A 113 6.17 5.01 -3.99
CA PHE A 113 5.58 4.22 -2.91
C PHE A 113 4.67 3.14 -3.49
N GLU A 114 5.30 2.04 -3.88
CA GLU A 114 4.66 0.87 -4.48
C GLU A 114 5.36 -0.41 -3.98
N PRO A 115 4.65 -1.56 -3.92
CA PRO A 115 5.26 -2.83 -3.56
C PRO A 115 6.42 -3.18 -4.49
N ASN A 116 7.41 -3.90 -3.96
CA ASN A 116 8.62 -4.35 -4.65
C ASN A 116 9.64 -3.26 -5.02
N ASN A 117 9.36 -1.98 -4.72
CA ASN A 117 10.34 -0.93 -4.91
C ASN A 117 11.35 -0.87 -3.75
N PRO A 118 12.64 -0.62 -4.03
CA PRO A 118 13.63 -0.41 -2.99
C PRO A 118 13.36 0.91 -2.27
N MET A 119 13.63 0.93 -0.98
CA MET A 119 13.53 2.11 -0.12
C MET A 119 14.77 2.24 0.74
N HIS A 120 15.26 3.47 0.87
CA HIS A 120 16.41 3.83 1.69
C HIS A 120 15.98 4.90 2.70
N ILE A 121 16.29 4.64 3.97
CA ILE A 121 15.99 5.49 5.11
C ILE A 121 17.30 5.75 5.84
N SER A 122 17.65 7.02 5.98
CA SER A 122 18.88 7.45 6.63
C SER A 122 18.56 8.32 7.84
N GLY A 123 19.26 8.07 8.94
CA GLY A 123 19.21 8.88 10.15
C GLY A 123 20.45 9.75 10.25
N PHE A 124 20.28 11.02 10.60
CA PHE A 124 21.36 11.99 10.80
C PHE A 124 21.20 12.67 12.16
N VAL A 125 22.30 12.98 12.82
CA VAL A 125 22.27 13.87 13.99
C VAL A 125 22.12 15.32 13.50
N SER A 126 21.20 16.07 14.09
CA SER A 126 21.02 17.50 13.76
C SER A 126 22.06 18.37 14.48
N ASP A 127 22.91 19.05 13.70
CA ASP A 127 24.02 19.86 14.20
C ASP A 127 23.59 21.15 14.89
N LYS A 128 22.32 21.56 14.72
CA LYS A 128 21.75 22.76 15.35
C LYS A 128 21.55 22.60 16.86
N SER A 129 21.91 21.44 17.44
CA SER A 129 21.31 21.00 18.69
C SER A 129 22.21 20.10 19.58
N SER A 130 23.51 20.03 19.31
CA SER A 130 24.47 19.28 20.14
C SER A 130 24.64 19.90 21.55
N PHE A 131 24.78 19.06 22.58
CA PHE A 131 25.19 19.47 23.93
C PHE A 131 26.70 19.67 24.08
N ILE A 132 27.49 19.24 23.09
CA ILE A 132 28.96 19.26 23.13
C ILE A 132 29.45 19.76 21.76
N GLY A 133 29.98 20.98 21.72
CA GLY A 133 30.69 21.53 20.55
C GLY A 133 29.93 22.56 19.71
N THR A 134 30.71 23.30 18.92
CA THR A 134 30.27 24.36 17.99
C THR A 134 29.46 23.76 16.83
N PRO A 135 28.39 24.42 16.36
CA PRO A 135 27.63 23.95 15.20
C PRO A 135 28.56 23.75 14.01
N MET A 136 28.65 22.51 13.50
CA MET A 136 29.37 22.23 12.26
C MET A 136 28.46 22.57 11.08
N GLN A 137 29.07 23.03 9.99
CA GLN A 137 28.36 23.45 8.79
C GLN A 137 27.76 22.23 8.09
N ASP A 138 26.46 22.32 7.76
CA ASP A 138 25.62 21.32 7.08
C ASP A 138 26.35 20.67 5.90
N GLU A 139 26.90 19.46 6.06
CA GLU A 139 27.12 18.53 4.94
C GLU A 139 27.28 17.11 5.47
N TRP A 140 26.22 16.28 5.39
CA TRP A 140 26.22 14.80 5.24
C TRP A 140 27.09 13.90 6.15
N SER A 141 27.92 14.47 7.02
CA SER A 141 29.02 13.83 7.74
C SER A 141 28.57 13.24 9.07
N ASN A 142 27.38 13.63 9.54
CA ASN A 142 26.78 13.21 10.80
C ASN A 142 25.72 12.12 10.61
N HIS A 143 25.99 11.20 9.68
CA HIS A 143 25.17 10.03 9.42
C HIS A 143 25.23 9.07 10.61
N LEU A 144 24.07 8.76 11.17
CA LEU A 144 23.91 7.94 12.36
C LEU A 144 23.63 6.48 11.99
N PHE A 145 22.76 6.25 11.01
CA PHE A 145 22.43 4.93 10.52
C PHE A 145 21.81 4.98 9.13
N MET A 146 21.90 3.86 8.41
CA MET A 146 21.10 3.60 7.22
C MET A 146 20.27 2.33 7.40
N VAL A 147 19.07 2.33 6.85
CA VAL A 147 18.18 1.18 6.70
C VAL A 147 17.75 1.13 5.24
N HIS A 148 17.82 -0.03 4.63
CA HIS A 148 17.26 -0.26 3.30
C HIS A 148 16.57 -1.61 3.22
N GLY A 149 15.67 -1.74 2.25
CA GLY A 149 14.90 -2.96 2.00
C GLY A 149 13.91 -2.74 0.87
N THR A 150 12.99 -3.69 0.73
CA THR A 150 11.98 -3.69 -0.33
C THR A 150 10.61 -3.35 0.27
N LEU A 151 9.86 -2.44 -0.33
CA LEU A 151 8.52 -2.08 0.12
C LEU A 151 7.55 -3.26 -0.08
N THR A 152 6.83 -3.61 0.98
CA THR A 152 5.70 -4.56 0.94
C THR A 152 4.45 -3.85 1.47
N ASP A 153 3.35 -3.86 0.70
CA ASP A 153 2.08 -3.25 1.15
C ASP A 153 1.44 -4.12 2.24
N ILE A 154 1.32 -3.54 3.44
CA ILE A 154 0.67 -4.13 4.62
C ILE A 154 -0.62 -3.40 4.99
N THR A 155 -1.12 -2.53 4.10
CA THR A 155 -2.39 -1.82 4.30
C THR A 155 -3.52 -2.83 4.43
N PRO A 156 -4.35 -2.76 5.48
CA PRO A 156 -5.46 -3.70 5.66
C PRO A 156 -6.37 -3.74 4.42
N ASN A 157 -6.52 -4.92 3.83
CA ASN A 157 -7.39 -5.12 2.69
C ASN A 157 -8.68 -5.85 3.12
N LYS A 158 -9.81 -5.14 3.04
CA LYS A 158 -11.11 -5.67 3.48
C LYS A 158 -11.64 -6.67 2.45
N ILE A 159 -12.52 -7.55 2.90
CA ILE A 159 -13.31 -8.38 2.00
C ILE A 159 -14.37 -7.48 1.37
N ALA A 160 -14.39 -7.42 0.04
CA ALA A 160 -15.44 -6.75 -0.71
C ALA A 160 -16.66 -7.65 -0.84
N ASP A 161 -16.43 -8.92 -1.22
CA ASP A 161 -17.50 -9.88 -1.46
C ASP A 161 -17.01 -11.32 -1.27
N THR A 162 -17.94 -12.26 -1.08
CA THR A 162 -17.66 -13.69 -1.02
C THR A 162 -18.77 -14.49 -1.67
N VAL A 163 -18.40 -15.31 -2.65
CA VAL A 163 -19.32 -16.24 -3.34
C VAL A 163 -18.95 -17.67 -2.98
N THR A 164 -19.95 -18.48 -2.67
CA THR A 164 -19.78 -19.93 -2.49
C THR A 164 -20.65 -20.68 -3.49
N THR A 165 -20.06 -21.65 -4.18
CA THR A 165 -20.74 -22.49 -5.16
C THR A 165 -20.17 -23.92 -5.14
N LYS A 166 -20.69 -24.80 -6.00
CA LYS A 166 -20.14 -26.14 -6.24
C LYS A 166 -19.64 -26.25 -7.67
N VAL A 167 -18.37 -26.60 -7.83
CA VAL A 167 -17.77 -26.92 -9.12
C VAL A 167 -17.33 -28.37 -9.10
N ASN A 168 -17.86 -29.17 -10.04
CA ASN A 168 -17.60 -30.62 -10.13
C ASN A 168 -17.86 -31.36 -8.80
N GLY A 169 -18.98 -31.02 -8.14
CA GLY A 169 -19.39 -31.62 -6.86
C GLY A 169 -18.57 -31.19 -5.64
N LYS A 170 -17.58 -30.32 -5.80
CA LYS A 170 -16.74 -29.81 -4.70
C LYS A 170 -17.11 -28.36 -4.37
N ASN A 171 -17.16 -28.04 -3.08
CA ASN A 171 -17.40 -26.68 -2.61
C ASN A 171 -16.23 -25.77 -3.03
N LEU A 172 -16.60 -24.63 -3.59
CA LEU A 172 -15.70 -23.55 -3.99
C LEU A 172 -16.14 -22.29 -3.26
N THR A 173 -15.22 -21.67 -2.53
CA THR A 173 -15.41 -20.34 -1.94
C THR A 173 -14.43 -19.37 -2.59
N LEU A 174 -14.96 -18.27 -3.11
CA LEU A 174 -14.22 -17.18 -3.72
C LEU A 174 -14.40 -15.94 -2.86
N THR A 175 -13.32 -15.31 -2.44
CA THR A 175 -13.33 -14.12 -1.60
C THR A 175 -12.58 -13.00 -2.31
N LEU A 176 -13.31 -11.97 -2.70
CA LEU A 176 -12.78 -10.78 -3.37
C LEU A 176 -12.31 -9.76 -2.33
N LYS A 177 -11.10 -9.22 -2.50
CA LYS A 177 -10.63 -8.09 -1.68
C LYS A 177 -11.02 -6.75 -2.29
N SER A 178 -11.20 -5.74 -1.44
CA SER A 178 -11.66 -4.42 -1.86
C SER A 178 -10.58 -3.62 -2.59
N ARG A 179 -9.31 -3.71 -2.16
CA ARG A 179 -8.19 -3.02 -2.83
C ARG A 179 -7.55 -3.93 -3.86
N LEU A 180 -7.12 -3.32 -4.96
CA LEU A 180 -6.23 -3.93 -5.93
C LEU A 180 -4.87 -4.20 -5.28
N GLY A 181 -4.15 -5.21 -5.78
CA GLY A 181 -2.83 -5.57 -5.28
C GLY A 181 -1.86 -5.89 -6.40
N VAL A 182 -0.59 -6.01 -6.02
CA VAL A 182 0.51 -6.41 -6.89
C VAL A 182 0.86 -7.87 -6.57
N ALA A 183 1.02 -8.67 -7.60
CA ALA A 183 1.47 -10.05 -7.46
C ALA A 183 2.95 -10.08 -7.01
N PRO A 184 3.33 -10.99 -6.10
CA PRO A 184 4.74 -11.20 -5.75
C PRO A 184 5.59 -11.50 -7.00
N GLN A 185 6.81 -10.93 -7.10
CA GLN A 185 7.71 -11.13 -8.26
C GLN A 185 8.01 -12.60 -8.60
N ASN A 186 7.92 -13.49 -7.60
CA ASN A 186 8.17 -14.93 -7.73
C ASN A 186 6.89 -15.76 -7.97
N SER A 187 5.73 -15.12 -8.05
CA SER A 187 4.50 -15.78 -8.50
C SER A 187 4.42 -15.70 -10.02
N ALA A 188 4.39 -16.85 -10.69
CA ALA A 188 4.37 -16.96 -12.16
C ALA A 188 3.28 -16.05 -12.78
N PRO A 189 3.53 -15.41 -13.93
CA PRO A 189 2.65 -14.38 -14.45
C PRO A 189 1.41 -15.08 -15.00
N ALA A 190 0.25 -14.76 -14.48
CA ALA A 190 -0.89 -15.60 -14.80
C ALA A 190 -2.16 -14.87 -15.20
N PHE A 191 -2.28 -13.56 -14.99
CA PHE A 191 -3.16 -12.70 -15.81
C PHE A 191 -2.70 -11.24 -15.81
N ALA A 192 -2.23 -10.74 -14.68
CA ALA A 192 -1.64 -9.41 -14.58
C ALA A 192 -0.67 -9.34 -13.37
N PRO A 193 0.43 -8.56 -13.46
CA PRO A 193 1.29 -8.28 -12.31
C PRO A 193 0.56 -7.47 -11.23
N GLU A 194 -0.57 -6.84 -11.57
CA GLU A 194 -1.37 -6.00 -10.70
C GLU A 194 -2.84 -6.18 -11.02
N GLY A 195 -3.72 -6.19 -10.01
CA GLY A 195 -5.15 -6.24 -10.26
C GLY A 195 -6.01 -6.64 -9.07
N PHE A 196 -7.21 -7.15 -9.34
CA PHE A 196 -8.15 -7.58 -8.31
C PHE A 196 -7.63 -8.83 -7.60
N ILE A 197 -7.63 -8.80 -6.27
CA ILE A 197 -7.15 -9.92 -5.46
C ILE A 197 -8.32 -10.85 -5.16
N LEU A 198 -8.20 -12.10 -5.60
CA LEU A 198 -9.20 -13.15 -5.39
C LEU A 198 -8.59 -14.31 -4.61
N ASP A 199 -9.07 -14.52 -3.39
CA ASP A 199 -8.76 -15.71 -2.61
C ASP A 199 -9.71 -16.84 -2.99
N ILE A 200 -9.16 -17.98 -3.39
CA ILE A 200 -9.88 -19.15 -3.88
C ILE A 200 -9.62 -20.30 -2.91
N ASN A 201 -10.67 -20.80 -2.27
CA ASN A 201 -10.63 -22.04 -1.50
C ASN A 201 -11.48 -23.09 -2.20
N TRP A 202 -10.81 -24.07 -2.83
CA TRP A 202 -11.49 -25.19 -3.49
C TRP A 202 -11.30 -26.45 -2.65
N TYR A 203 -12.39 -26.93 -2.04
CA TYR A 203 -12.34 -27.92 -0.97
C TYR A 203 -11.52 -29.16 -1.39
N GLY A 204 -10.47 -29.44 -0.61
CA GLY A 204 -9.50 -30.52 -0.87
C GLY A 204 -8.23 -30.10 -1.64
N LYS A 205 -8.11 -28.85 -2.10
CA LYS A 205 -6.88 -28.31 -2.72
C LYS A 205 -6.19 -27.19 -1.93
N GLY A 206 -6.84 -26.67 -0.89
CA GLY A 206 -6.35 -25.58 -0.04
C GLY A 206 -6.85 -24.21 -0.48
N GLN A 207 -6.21 -23.15 0.03
CA GLN A 207 -6.46 -21.76 -0.35
C GLN A 207 -5.32 -21.25 -1.24
N LYS A 208 -5.67 -20.51 -2.29
CA LYS A 208 -4.74 -19.84 -3.21
C LYS A 208 -5.23 -18.43 -3.51
N THR A 209 -4.31 -17.50 -3.70
CA THR A 209 -4.63 -16.14 -4.12
C THR A 209 -4.25 -15.99 -5.58
N VAL A 210 -5.16 -15.42 -6.38
CA VAL A 210 -4.91 -15.05 -7.77
C VAL A 210 -5.18 -13.56 -7.97
N TYR A 211 -4.57 -13.01 -9.02
CA TYR A 211 -4.72 -11.61 -9.40
C TYR A 211 -5.39 -11.56 -10.76
N LEU A 212 -6.57 -10.94 -10.82
CA LEU A 212 -7.35 -10.78 -12.04
C LEU A 212 -7.13 -9.38 -12.64
N PRO A 213 -7.11 -9.22 -13.97
CA PRO A 213 -6.81 -7.93 -14.60
C PRO A 213 -7.74 -6.82 -14.13
N ALA A 214 -7.16 -5.65 -13.86
CA ALA A 214 -7.88 -4.43 -13.54
C ALA A 214 -7.80 -3.43 -14.71
N PRO A 215 -8.71 -2.44 -14.79
CA PRO A 215 -8.71 -1.43 -15.85
C PRO A 215 -7.56 -0.41 -15.72
N THR A 216 -6.78 -0.46 -14.63
CA THR A 216 -5.69 0.47 -14.34
C THR A 216 -4.46 -0.27 -13.81
N TYR A 217 -3.31 0.37 -13.96
CA TYR A 217 -2.00 -0.11 -13.51
C TYR A 217 -1.21 1.03 -12.88
N GLY A 218 -0.23 0.69 -12.04
CA GLY A 218 0.66 1.67 -11.43
C GLY A 218 -0.01 2.49 -10.31
N PRO A 219 0.36 3.77 -10.12
CA PRO A 219 -0.03 4.55 -8.95
C PRO A 219 -1.54 4.73 -8.76
N ASP A 220 -2.30 4.75 -9.85
CA ASP A 220 -3.74 5.04 -9.80
C ASP A 220 -4.57 3.86 -9.28
N ARG A 221 -3.99 2.65 -9.21
CA ARG A 221 -4.68 1.45 -8.72
C ARG A 221 -5.21 1.60 -7.29
N ASP A 222 -4.56 2.42 -6.48
CA ASP A 222 -4.91 2.62 -5.07
C ASP A 222 -6.27 3.32 -4.89
N PHE A 223 -6.80 3.95 -5.95
CA PHE A 223 -8.07 4.69 -5.94
C PHE A 223 -9.26 3.88 -6.50
N PHE A 224 -9.04 2.63 -6.92
CA PHE A 224 -10.11 1.74 -7.37
C PHE A 224 -10.51 0.79 -6.25
N THR A 225 -11.81 0.57 -6.10
CA THR A 225 -12.36 -0.32 -5.06
C THR A 225 -13.22 -1.41 -5.68
N ALA A 226 -12.86 -2.67 -5.48
CA ALA A 226 -13.73 -3.79 -5.84
C ALA A 226 -14.95 -3.82 -4.90
N ILE A 227 -16.14 -4.06 -5.44
CA ILE A 227 -17.41 -3.98 -4.69
C ILE A 227 -18.27 -5.24 -4.80
N SER A 228 -18.13 -6.06 -5.84
CA SER A 228 -18.93 -7.28 -6.01
C SER A 228 -18.21 -8.35 -6.81
N LEU A 229 -18.56 -9.60 -6.53
CA LEU A 229 -18.12 -10.78 -7.26
C LEU A 229 -19.34 -11.59 -7.66
N ASN A 230 -19.51 -11.84 -8.96
CA ASN A 230 -20.59 -12.66 -9.48
C ASN A 230 -20.04 -13.85 -10.27
N ILE A 231 -20.75 -14.98 -10.21
CA ILE A 231 -20.55 -16.12 -11.11
C ILE A 231 -21.74 -16.16 -12.06
N LEU A 232 -21.48 -15.94 -13.34
CA LEU A 232 -22.46 -16.11 -14.41
C LEU A 232 -22.42 -17.56 -14.88
N GLY A 233 -23.38 -18.34 -14.42
CA GLY A 233 -23.54 -19.75 -14.74
C GLY A 233 -24.66 -20.32 -13.89
N THR A 234 -25.20 -21.46 -14.32
CA THR A 234 -26.15 -22.21 -13.51
C THR A 234 -25.57 -23.57 -13.15
N GLU A 235 -25.98 -24.15 -12.02
CA GLU A 235 -25.53 -25.50 -11.61
C GLU A 235 -25.81 -26.59 -12.68
N ASN A 236 -26.73 -26.32 -13.61
CA ASN A 236 -27.12 -27.23 -14.70
C ASN A 236 -26.32 -27.02 -15.99
N THR A 237 -25.47 -26.00 -16.06
CA THR A 237 -24.61 -25.71 -17.23
C THR A 237 -23.18 -26.17 -16.97
N ASP A 238 -22.48 -26.59 -18.02
CA ASP A 238 -21.08 -27.01 -17.93
C ASP A 238 -20.25 -25.95 -17.19
N PRO A 239 -19.54 -26.29 -16.08
CA PRO A 239 -18.68 -25.37 -15.37
C PRO A 239 -17.60 -24.72 -16.23
N SER A 240 -17.23 -25.32 -17.37
CA SER A 240 -16.31 -24.71 -18.33
C SER A 240 -16.88 -23.45 -18.99
N SER A 241 -18.19 -23.23 -18.94
CA SER A 241 -18.88 -22.05 -19.48
C SER A 241 -19.13 -20.94 -18.44
N TRP A 242 -18.82 -21.19 -17.16
CA TRP A 242 -19.10 -20.24 -16.10
C TRP A 242 -18.11 -19.07 -16.14
N MET A 243 -18.61 -17.86 -16.03
CA MET A 243 -17.81 -16.64 -16.05
C MET A 243 -17.80 -15.98 -14.68
N LEU A 244 -16.69 -15.37 -14.32
CA LEU A 244 -16.50 -14.50 -13.17
C LEU A 244 -16.64 -13.06 -13.61
N GLU A 245 -17.47 -12.29 -12.92
CA GLU A 245 -17.59 -10.85 -13.09
C GLU A 245 -17.25 -10.13 -11.79
N ILE A 246 -16.45 -9.07 -11.90
CA ILE A 246 -16.07 -8.21 -10.77
C ILE A 246 -16.65 -6.83 -11.00
N GLY A 247 -17.53 -6.40 -10.09
CA GLY A 247 -17.93 -5.01 -10.02
C GLY A 247 -16.90 -4.19 -9.25
N PHE A 248 -16.62 -2.98 -9.69
CA PHE A 248 -15.71 -2.05 -9.02
C PHE A 248 -16.22 -0.61 -9.09
N GLN A 249 -15.70 0.22 -8.19
CA GLN A 249 -15.90 1.66 -8.16
C GLN A 249 -14.61 2.34 -8.61
N ASP A 250 -14.73 3.29 -9.54
CA ASP A 250 -13.64 4.13 -10.01
C ASP A 250 -13.35 5.30 -9.03
N PRO A 251 -12.26 6.06 -9.23
CA PRO A 251 -11.89 7.17 -8.35
C PRO A 251 -12.90 8.32 -8.31
N HIS A 252 -13.80 8.39 -9.29
CA HIS A 252 -14.88 9.39 -9.39
C HIS A 252 -16.20 8.89 -8.81
N GLY A 253 -16.21 7.68 -8.24
CA GLY A 253 -17.37 7.05 -7.64
C GLY A 253 -18.27 6.29 -8.61
N GLY A 254 -17.90 6.22 -9.90
CA GLY A 254 -18.61 5.48 -10.93
C GLY A 254 -18.51 3.97 -10.71
N GLN A 255 -19.63 3.26 -10.81
CA GLN A 255 -19.65 1.79 -10.72
C GLN A 255 -19.53 1.17 -12.11
N MET A 256 -18.64 0.20 -12.24
CA MET A 256 -18.30 -0.47 -13.49
C MET A 256 -18.15 -1.97 -13.26
N VAL A 257 -18.10 -2.72 -14.36
CA VAL A 257 -17.85 -4.17 -14.35
C VAL A 257 -16.58 -4.43 -15.16
N ALA A 258 -15.66 -5.20 -14.58
CA ALA A 258 -14.43 -5.61 -15.27
C ALA A 258 -14.75 -6.65 -16.36
N PRO A 259 -13.88 -6.82 -17.38
CA PRO A 259 -14.02 -7.92 -18.33
C PRO A 259 -14.15 -9.26 -17.60
N SER A 260 -15.09 -10.07 -18.04
CA SER A 260 -15.37 -11.35 -17.39
C SER A 260 -14.24 -12.36 -17.65
N ALA A 261 -13.94 -13.17 -16.64
CA ALA A 261 -12.92 -14.22 -16.71
C ALA A 261 -13.57 -15.60 -16.66
N ASN A 262 -13.05 -16.57 -17.42
CA ASN A 262 -13.56 -17.94 -17.32
C ASN A 262 -13.22 -18.54 -15.95
N LEU A 263 -14.22 -19.07 -15.24
CA LEU A 263 -14.01 -19.63 -13.90
C LEU A 263 -13.04 -20.81 -13.91
N MET A 264 -13.16 -21.70 -14.89
CA MET A 264 -12.33 -22.90 -14.94
C MET A 264 -10.87 -22.56 -15.26
N ASP A 265 -10.61 -21.56 -16.10
CA ASP A 265 -9.26 -21.05 -16.35
C ASP A 265 -8.63 -20.49 -15.07
N VAL A 266 -9.39 -19.70 -14.30
CA VAL A 266 -8.95 -19.17 -13.01
C VAL A 266 -8.67 -20.29 -12.00
N LEU A 267 -9.48 -21.34 -11.95
CA LEU A 267 -9.26 -22.50 -11.08
C LEU A 267 -8.05 -23.34 -11.51
N ASN A 268 -7.86 -23.56 -12.80
CA ASN A 268 -6.73 -24.31 -13.35
C ASN A 268 -5.41 -23.56 -13.11
N GLN A 269 -5.44 -22.23 -13.15
CA GLN A 269 -4.31 -21.39 -12.79
C GLN A 269 -3.96 -21.51 -11.30
N ALA A 270 -4.96 -21.41 -10.42
CA ALA A 270 -4.75 -21.52 -8.98
C ALA A 270 -4.29 -22.94 -8.58
N TYR A 271 -4.78 -23.95 -9.30
CA TYR A 271 -4.58 -25.36 -9.02
C TYR A 271 -4.24 -26.15 -10.29
N PRO A 272 -3.02 -25.99 -10.83
CA PRO A 272 -2.61 -26.66 -12.05
C PRO A 272 -2.79 -28.18 -11.93
N PRO A 273 -3.15 -28.88 -13.02
CA PRO A 273 -3.23 -30.34 -13.03
C PRO A 273 -1.90 -30.91 -12.55
N GLN A 274 -1.95 -31.86 -11.61
CA GLN A 274 -0.74 -32.59 -11.26
C GLN A 274 -0.39 -33.53 -12.43
N PRO A 275 0.91 -33.64 -12.77
CA PRO A 275 1.38 -34.53 -13.83
C PRO A 275 1.09 -36.01 -13.54
#